data_AF-A0A4P9XGG2-F1
#
_entry.id   AF-A0A4P9XGG2-F1
#
_cell.length_a   1.000
_cell.length_b   1.000
_cell.length_c   1.000
_cell.angle_alpha   90.00
_cell.angle_beta   90.00
_cell.angle_gamma   90.00
#
_symmetry.space_group_name_H-M   'P 1'
#
loop_
_entity.id
_entity.type
_entity.pdbx_description
1 polymer ?
#
loop_
_entity_poly.entity_id
_entity_poly.type
_entity_poly.pdbx_seq_one_letter_code
_entity_poly.pdbx_strand_id
1 'polypeptide(L)'
;MASPCEIEYTGFRPEAGWSPSVIRLTGPDAVSPEAFYRDYVRPRCPVVIAGGLPERPDGVTLDALLAWVGADTPVLTEPRGAHGHFGTGAARVAQPFGAVVRRLRAGDASFYVTTQYGASTAGEHGDAYDDAHEETDADATPPDQRSALEQALVKHLPTQPAHAGGLVLADLNLWLGAAARPGAWSSSGLHHDAQDNLYCVMLGTKRFRLYAPHLAPQLHLTGDVAAVKPNGLILYRPHVATLREDGAHVADVAQWRIGQLEAAISDADARGDAAAVAALEAELEVAMDVVAEHALDGSDLEDDAQDDDAEADDAEADDAEADDADDAKLDDADASTIDEYDPRGCFLTARTIAERDGRLAPAPASRDAKRRKVADDADVDADAEGLGGNDGADTSTERLPDHFSQIPITGLDALADDPEVGPPAIVTLTPGQILYLPASWFHEVASRGADAADIAGAADAADPKAPDTHAAGVDATNAPAALAEAADPDADARSGIHMAISYWFHPPTTTGSFEMPYGDAYWRSHRR
;
A
#
# COMPACT_ATOMS: atom_id res chain seq x y z
N MET A 1 4.65 16.65 26.72
CA MET A 1 5.81 16.15 25.97
C MET A 1 5.35 14.87 25.32
N ALA A 2 5.46 14.73 24.00
CA ALA A 2 5.16 13.47 23.33
C ALA A 2 6.08 12.38 23.90
N SER A 3 5.55 11.17 24.11
CA SER A 3 6.36 10.04 24.55
C SER A 3 7.47 9.78 23.53
N PRO A 4 8.71 9.47 23.96
CA PRO A 4 9.78 9.17 23.01
C PRO A 4 9.44 7.94 22.17
N CYS A 5 9.95 7.90 20.93
CA CYS A 5 9.86 6.72 20.07
C CYS A 5 10.57 5.52 20.72
N GLU A 6 9.90 4.37 20.76
CA GLU A 6 10.45 3.11 21.27
C GLU A 6 11.14 2.32 20.15
N ILE A 7 12.45 2.12 20.24
CA ILE A 7 13.23 1.43 19.21
C ILE A 7 13.53 0.00 19.67
N GLU A 8 12.73 -0.95 19.21
CA GLU A 8 12.87 -2.39 19.49
C GLU A 8 13.63 -3.14 18.39
N TYR A 9 14.03 -2.46 17.31
CA TYR A 9 14.61 -3.06 16.11
C TYR A 9 15.81 -3.98 16.40
N THR A 10 15.67 -5.25 16.03
CA THR A 10 16.69 -6.31 16.20
C THR A 10 17.29 -6.81 14.88
N GLY A 11 16.82 -6.29 13.74
CA GLY A 11 17.31 -6.65 12.42
C GLY A 11 18.71 -6.12 12.10
N PHE A 12 19.13 -6.35 10.86
CA PHE A 12 20.46 -6.00 10.36
C PHE A 12 20.74 -4.49 10.44
N ARG A 13 21.89 -4.14 11.02
CA ARG A 13 22.38 -2.76 11.07
C ARG A 13 23.67 -2.68 10.25
N PRO A 14 23.71 -1.91 9.16
CA PRO A 14 24.88 -1.83 8.31
C PRO A 14 26.01 -1.07 9.03
N GLU A 15 27.24 -1.54 8.85
CA GLU A 15 28.43 -0.77 9.23
C GLU A 15 28.71 0.33 8.20
N ALA A 16 29.47 1.36 8.59
CA ALA A 16 29.85 2.43 7.68
C ALA A 16 30.60 1.88 6.45
N GLY A 17 30.12 2.24 5.25
CA GLY A 17 30.69 1.75 3.98
C GLY A 17 30.21 0.36 3.56
N TRP A 18 29.27 -0.25 4.29
CA TRP A 18 28.61 -1.48 3.86
C TRP A 18 27.83 -1.27 2.55
N SER A 19 27.85 -2.30 1.71
CA SER A 19 27.01 -2.40 0.51
C SER A 19 26.34 -3.77 0.49
N PRO A 20 25.08 -3.87 0.02
CA PRO A 20 24.40 -5.15 -0.12
C PRO A 20 25.21 -6.15 -0.95
N SER A 21 25.25 -7.41 -0.51
CA SER A 21 25.82 -8.49 -1.32
C SER A 21 24.99 -8.71 -2.58
N VAL A 22 25.61 -9.26 -3.62
CA VAL A 22 24.93 -9.70 -4.84
C VAL A 22 24.83 -11.23 -4.83
N ILE A 23 23.61 -11.75 -4.96
CA ILE A 23 23.31 -13.19 -5.04
C ILE A 23 22.62 -13.53 -6.36
N ARG A 24 22.51 -14.83 -6.65
CA ARG A 24 21.67 -15.35 -7.74
C ARG A 24 20.68 -16.35 -7.17
N LEU A 25 19.47 -16.37 -7.74
CA LEU A 25 18.41 -17.33 -7.37
C LEU A 25 18.31 -18.49 -8.38
N THR A 26 19.05 -18.41 -9.48
CA THR A 26 19.09 -19.37 -10.58
C THR A 26 20.54 -19.73 -10.92
N GLY A 27 20.74 -20.90 -11.54
CA GLY A 27 22.05 -21.39 -11.94
C GLY A 27 22.77 -22.26 -10.89
N PRO A 28 24.03 -22.64 -11.14
CA PRO A 28 24.78 -23.59 -10.32
C PRO A 28 25.12 -23.06 -8.91
N ASP A 29 25.25 -21.74 -8.78
CA ASP A 29 25.56 -21.05 -7.51
C ASP A 29 24.31 -20.40 -6.88
N ALA A 30 23.12 -20.90 -7.25
CA ALA A 30 21.85 -20.36 -6.78
C ALA A 30 21.68 -20.52 -5.26
N VAL A 31 21.27 -19.43 -4.59
CA VAL A 31 20.81 -19.46 -3.21
C VAL A 31 19.44 -20.16 -3.17
N SER A 32 19.28 -21.15 -2.29
CA SER A 32 18.00 -21.84 -2.11
C SER A 32 16.96 -20.91 -1.47
N PRO A 33 15.65 -21.14 -1.66
CA PRO A 33 14.61 -20.38 -0.97
C PRO A 33 14.79 -20.28 0.55
N GLU A 34 15.12 -21.40 1.21
CA GLU A 34 15.32 -21.44 2.67
C GLU A 34 16.57 -20.68 3.10
N ALA A 35 17.64 -20.75 2.30
CA ALA A 35 18.86 -19.97 2.55
C ALA A 35 18.61 -18.47 2.37
N PHE A 36 17.87 -18.08 1.33
CA PHE A 36 17.46 -16.70 1.13
C PHE A 36 16.67 -16.16 2.32
N TYR A 37 15.70 -16.93 2.81
CA TYR A 37 14.92 -16.54 3.98
C TYR A 37 15.78 -16.45 5.24
N ARG A 38 16.61 -17.45 5.51
CA ARG A 38 17.48 -17.52 6.70
C ARG A 38 18.50 -16.38 6.73
N ASP A 39 19.11 -16.05 5.59
CA ASP A 39 20.28 -15.17 5.52
C ASP A 39 19.91 -13.71 5.22
N TYR A 40 18.72 -13.45 4.66
CA TYR A 40 18.30 -12.10 4.25
C TYR A 40 16.94 -11.70 4.81
N VAL A 41 15.89 -12.52 4.62
CA VAL A 41 14.53 -12.14 5.03
C VAL A 41 14.38 -12.05 6.55
N ARG A 42 14.72 -13.12 7.27
CA ARG A 42 14.63 -13.19 8.72
C ARG A 42 15.53 -12.17 9.44
N PRO A 43 16.82 -11.99 9.07
CA PRO A 43 17.67 -11.00 9.70
C PRO A 43 17.37 -9.56 9.22
N ARG A 44 16.42 -9.36 8.31
CA ARG A 44 16.03 -8.03 7.78
C ARG A 44 17.22 -7.35 7.08
N CYS A 45 17.95 -8.10 6.26
CA CYS A 45 19.16 -7.66 5.57
C CYS A 45 18.90 -7.43 4.07
N PRO A 46 19.06 -6.20 3.55
CA PRO A 46 18.90 -5.93 2.13
C PRO A 46 19.93 -6.69 1.27
N VAL A 47 19.51 -7.17 0.10
CA VAL A 47 20.36 -7.91 -0.82
C VAL A 47 19.99 -7.65 -2.28
N VAL A 48 20.99 -7.59 -3.15
CA VAL A 48 20.77 -7.52 -4.60
C VAL A 48 20.73 -8.92 -5.17
N ILE A 49 19.69 -9.22 -5.94
CA ILE A 49 19.54 -10.44 -6.70
C ILE A 49 19.81 -10.12 -8.17
N ALA A 50 20.77 -10.84 -8.75
CA ALA A 50 21.09 -10.76 -10.18
C ALA A 50 20.41 -11.89 -10.97
N GLY A 51 19.89 -11.56 -12.16
CA GLY A 51 19.30 -12.53 -13.09
C GLY A 51 17.85 -12.89 -12.79
N GLY A 52 17.09 -11.94 -12.22
CA GLY A 52 15.65 -12.07 -12.05
C GLY A 52 15.18 -13.08 -10.99
N LEU A 53 13.86 -13.34 -11.03
CA LEU A 53 13.22 -14.42 -10.28
C LEU A 53 13.19 -15.68 -11.15
N PRO A 54 13.32 -16.89 -10.58
CA PRO A 54 13.27 -18.14 -11.36
C PRO A 54 12.02 -18.30 -12.23
N GLU A 55 10.88 -17.79 -11.76
CA GLU A 55 9.56 -17.98 -12.38
C GLU A 55 9.17 -16.84 -13.32
N ARG A 56 10.03 -15.83 -13.48
CA ARG A 56 9.72 -14.63 -14.25
C ARG A 56 10.59 -14.54 -15.50
N PRO A 57 10.02 -14.22 -16.67
CA PRO A 57 10.82 -13.83 -17.82
C PRO A 57 11.51 -12.48 -17.55
N ASP A 58 12.83 -12.47 -17.57
CA ASP A 58 13.62 -11.24 -17.66
C ASP A 58 13.24 -10.44 -18.91
N GLY A 59 13.41 -9.12 -18.86
CA GLY A 59 13.25 -8.28 -20.05
C GLY A 59 11.80 -7.97 -20.46
N VAL A 60 10.88 -7.83 -19.50
CA VAL A 60 9.52 -7.32 -19.78
C VAL A 60 9.62 -5.93 -20.43
N THR A 61 9.23 -5.85 -21.70
CA THR A 61 9.24 -4.61 -22.48
C THR A 61 7.97 -3.79 -22.23
N LEU A 62 8.00 -2.51 -22.63
CA LEU A 62 6.82 -1.65 -22.55
C LEU A 62 5.66 -2.16 -23.43
N ASP A 63 5.96 -2.76 -24.58
CA ASP A 63 4.95 -3.39 -25.44
C ASP A 63 4.35 -4.65 -24.82
N ALA A 64 5.17 -5.49 -24.17
CA ALA A 64 4.67 -6.64 -23.45
C ALA A 64 3.72 -6.20 -22.31
N LEU A 65 4.11 -5.16 -21.56
CA LEU A 65 3.27 -4.60 -20.52
C LEU A 65 1.95 -4.02 -21.10
N LEU A 66 2.00 -3.30 -22.22
CA LEU A 66 0.80 -2.80 -22.90
C LEU A 66 -0.13 -3.94 -23.35
N ALA A 67 0.43 -5.05 -23.82
CA ALA A 67 -0.34 -6.22 -24.20
C ALA A 67 -0.99 -6.91 -22.99
N TRP A 68 -0.31 -6.96 -21.85
CA TRP A 68 -0.83 -7.54 -20.61
C TRP A 68 -1.95 -6.70 -20.00
N VAL A 69 -1.72 -5.39 -19.90
CA VAL A 69 -2.64 -4.45 -19.27
C VAL A 69 -3.85 -4.16 -20.16
N GLY A 70 -3.64 -4.08 -21.48
CA GLY A 70 -4.67 -3.66 -22.43
C GLY A 70 -4.73 -2.14 -22.60
N ALA A 71 -4.87 -1.67 -23.84
CA ALA A 71 -4.76 -0.25 -24.17
C ALA A 71 -5.87 0.63 -23.55
N ASP A 72 -7.07 0.06 -23.35
CA ASP A 72 -8.24 0.78 -22.83
C ASP A 72 -8.37 0.71 -21.31
N THR A 73 -7.52 -0.06 -20.63
CA THR A 73 -7.55 -0.21 -19.18
C THR A 73 -7.25 1.13 -18.51
N PRO A 74 -8.13 1.61 -17.61
CA PRO A 74 -7.90 2.86 -16.91
C PRO A 74 -6.75 2.71 -15.92
N VAL A 75 -5.81 3.66 -15.95
CA VAL A 75 -4.72 3.78 -14.98
C VAL A 75 -4.69 5.18 -14.41
N LEU A 76 -4.33 5.29 -13.12
CA LEU A 76 -4.13 6.56 -12.46
C LEU A 76 -2.69 7.03 -12.66
N THR A 77 -2.54 8.32 -12.92
CA THR A 77 -1.23 8.96 -13.07
C THR A 77 -1.08 10.15 -12.15
N GLU A 78 0.05 10.21 -11.46
CA GLU A 78 0.41 11.32 -10.60
C GLU A 78 1.15 12.39 -11.42
N PRO A 79 0.75 13.68 -11.36
CA PRO A 79 1.49 14.75 -12.01
C PRO A 79 2.85 14.98 -11.33
N ARG A 80 3.86 15.41 -12.09
CA ARG A 80 5.16 15.78 -11.55
C ARG A 80 5.05 17.09 -10.75
N GLY A 81 5.48 17.07 -9.49
CA GLY A 81 5.50 18.26 -8.64
C GLY A 81 6.47 19.35 -9.11
N ALA A 82 6.32 20.57 -8.57
CA ALA A 82 7.08 21.76 -8.97
C ALA A 82 8.61 21.61 -8.81
N HIS A 83 9.08 20.74 -7.92
CA HIS A 83 10.49 20.46 -7.67
C HIS A 83 11.01 19.18 -8.36
N GLY A 84 10.20 18.59 -9.25
CA GLY A 84 10.62 17.47 -10.10
C GLY A 84 10.57 16.09 -9.46
N HIS A 85 10.09 15.97 -8.22
CA HIS A 85 9.81 14.70 -7.53
C HIS A 85 8.36 14.25 -7.71
N PHE A 86 8.10 12.99 -7.35
CA PHE A 86 6.78 12.37 -7.27
C PHE A 86 6.51 11.97 -5.79
N GLY A 87 5.29 11.55 -5.47
CA GLY A 87 4.84 11.33 -4.09
C GLY A 87 4.43 12.64 -3.39
N THR A 88 3.79 13.57 -4.11
CA THR A 88 3.41 14.89 -3.56
C THR A 88 1.98 14.94 -3.03
N GLY A 89 1.23 13.84 -3.12
CA GLY A 89 -0.21 13.82 -2.78
C GLY A 89 -1.06 14.60 -3.78
N ALA A 90 -0.51 14.98 -4.94
CA ALA A 90 -1.26 15.70 -5.97
C ALA A 90 -2.35 14.81 -6.58
N ALA A 91 -3.50 15.42 -6.89
CA ALA A 91 -4.66 14.73 -7.44
C ALA A 91 -4.28 13.92 -8.69
N ARG A 92 -4.56 12.62 -8.63
CA ARG A 92 -4.23 11.66 -9.67
C ARG A 92 -5.24 11.74 -10.82
N VAL A 93 -4.75 11.55 -12.04
CA VAL A 93 -5.56 11.64 -13.27
C VAL A 93 -5.73 10.26 -13.90
N ALA A 94 -6.98 9.82 -14.04
CA ALA A 94 -7.33 8.60 -14.74
C ALA A 94 -7.20 8.76 -16.27
N GLN A 95 -6.50 7.84 -16.93
CA GLN A 95 -6.39 7.79 -18.40
C GLN A 95 -6.15 6.36 -18.90
N PRO A 96 -6.52 6.04 -20.16
CA PRO A 96 -6.26 4.71 -20.73
C PRO A 96 -4.76 4.41 -20.82
N PHE A 97 -4.35 3.19 -20.48
CA PHE A 97 -2.94 2.80 -20.48
C PHE A 97 -2.25 2.98 -21.84
N GLY A 98 -2.95 2.74 -22.94
CA GLY A 98 -2.43 2.98 -24.29
C GLY A 98 -2.19 4.47 -24.60
N ALA A 99 -2.90 5.39 -23.94
CA ALA A 99 -2.60 6.82 -24.02
C ALA A 99 -1.33 7.18 -23.23
N VAL A 100 -1.17 6.59 -22.03
CA VAL A 100 0.04 6.71 -21.21
C VAL A 100 1.28 6.27 -21.98
N VAL A 101 1.26 5.07 -22.56
CA VAL A 101 2.41 4.53 -23.33
C VAL A 101 2.78 5.44 -24.51
N ARG A 102 1.78 5.96 -25.25
CA ARG A 102 2.04 6.91 -26.35
C ARG A 102 2.68 8.21 -25.87
N ARG A 103 2.23 8.75 -24.73
CA ARG A 103 2.80 9.97 -24.13
C ARG A 103 4.25 9.74 -23.68
N LEU A 104 4.53 8.64 -22.99
CA LEU A 104 5.89 8.27 -22.58
C LEU A 104 6.84 8.14 -23.79
N ARG A 105 6.38 7.49 -24.86
CA ARG A 105 7.15 7.38 -26.13
C ARG A 105 7.40 8.72 -26.82
N ALA A 106 6.54 9.70 -26.59
CA ALA A 106 6.73 11.08 -27.05
C ALA A 106 7.69 11.88 -26.13
N GLY A 107 8.22 11.27 -25.07
CA GLY A 107 9.11 11.93 -24.11
C GLY A 107 8.37 12.76 -23.05
N ASP A 108 7.07 12.54 -22.87
CA ASP A 108 6.30 13.23 -21.84
C ASP A 108 6.68 12.70 -20.45
N ALA A 109 7.39 13.54 -19.71
CA ALA A 109 7.86 13.27 -18.36
C ALA A 109 7.00 13.96 -17.29
N SER A 110 5.84 14.53 -17.65
CA SER A 110 5.01 15.33 -16.74
C SER A 110 4.23 14.52 -15.71
N PHE A 111 4.31 13.18 -15.75
CA PHE A 111 3.54 12.31 -14.88
C PHE A 111 4.30 11.02 -14.52
N TYR A 112 3.75 10.30 -13.55
CA TYR A 112 4.19 8.99 -13.09
C TYR A 112 3.02 8.02 -12.98
N VAL A 113 3.27 6.74 -13.24
CA VAL A 113 2.32 5.66 -12.95
C VAL A 113 2.85 4.90 -11.73
N THR A 114 2.05 4.87 -10.68
CA THR A 114 2.15 3.89 -9.59
C THR A 114 0.82 3.11 -9.49
N THR A 115 0.78 2.03 -8.72
CA THR A 115 -0.43 1.23 -8.42
C THR A 115 -0.76 1.23 -6.92
N GLN A 116 -0.02 2.00 -6.11
CA GLN A 116 -0.21 2.13 -4.68
C GLN A 116 -1.52 2.88 -4.36
N TYR A 117 -2.67 2.34 -4.72
CA TYR A 117 -3.97 2.95 -4.51
C TYR A 117 -5.01 1.89 -4.12
N GLY A 118 -5.84 2.19 -3.13
CA GLY A 118 -7.06 1.43 -2.86
C GLY A 118 -8.15 1.68 -3.91
N ALA A 119 -9.07 0.72 -4.09
CA ALA A 119 -10.21 0.82 -5.03
C ALA A 119 -11.08 2.08 -4.85
N SER A 120 -11.05 2.72 -3.69
CA SER A 120 -11.85 3.92 -3.37
C SER A 120 -11.42 5.17 -4.15
N THR A 121 -10.22 5.19 -4.74
CA THR A 121 -9.69 6.34 -5.49
C THR A 121 -10.31 6.51 -6.89
N ALA A 122 -11.08 5.53 -7.36
CA ALA A 122 -11.77 5.56 -8.65
C ALA A 122 -13.26 5.92 -8.47
N GLY A 123 -13.56 7.09 -7.91
CA GLY A 123 -14.92 7.64 -7.90
C GLY A 123 -15.41 7.94 -9.32
N GLU A 124 -16.64 7.54 -9.65
CA GLU A 124 -17.29 7.78 -10.97
C GLU A 124 -17.60 9.26 -11.26
N HIS A 125 -17.26 10.17 -10.36
CA HIS A 125 -17.37 11.62 -10.54
C HIS A 125 -16.01 12.23 -10.22
N GLY A 126 -15.44 12.93 -11.21
CA GLY A 126 -14.09 13.50 -11.18
C GLY A 126 -13.92 14.68 -10.23
N ASP A 127 -14.40 14.51 -9.00
CA ASP A 127 -14.24 15.45 -7.90
C ASP A 127 -13.00 15.01 -7.12
N ALA A 128 -12.02 15.92 -7.04
CA ALA A 128 -10.77 15.67 -6.34
C ALA A 128 -11.03 15.40 -4.85
N TYR A 129 -10.81 14.15 -4.42
CA TYR A 129 -10.78 13.81 -3.01
C TYR A 129 -9.44 14.27 -2.41
N ASP A 130 -9.53 14.86 -1.22
CA ASP A 130 -8.40 15.34 -0.42
C ASP A 130 -7.67 14.14 0.20
N ASP A 131 -6.44 13.89 -0.24
CA ASP A 131 -5.59 12.71 0.03
C ASP A 131 -4.87 12.81 1.40
N ALA A 132 -5.37 13.65 2.31
CA ALA A 132 -4.68 14.04 3.54
C ALA A 132 -4.61 12.94 4.62
N HIS A 133 -5.21 11.78 4.37
CA HIS A 133 -5.21 10.62 5.25
C HIS A 133 -5.05 9.33 4.42
N GLU A 134 -3.93 9.18 3.71
CA GLU A 134 -3.42 7.83 3.42
C GLU A 134 -3.03 7.21 4.78
N GLU A 135 -4.02 6.69 5.51
CA GLU A 135 -3.77 5.79 6.62
C GLU A 135 -2.87 4.69 6.09
N THR A 136 -1.80 4.40 6.84
CA THR A 136 -0.88 3.30 6.54
C THR A 136 -1.61 1.98 6.81
N ASP A 137 -2.62 1.68 6.00
CA ASP A 137 -3.29 0.40 6.01
C ASP A 137 -2.28 -0.61 5.48
N ALA A 138 -1.62 -1.28 6.42
CA ALA A 138 -0.77 -2.43 6.16
C ALA A 138 -1.59 -3.66 5.76
N ASP A 139 -2.90 -3.50 5.52
CA ASP A 139 -3.79 -4.53 5.05
C ASP A 139 -3.66 -4.74 3.54
N ALA A 140 -3.74 -6.00 3.10
CA ALA A 140 -3.61 -6.33 1.68
C ALA A 140 -4.85 -5.84 0.94
N THR A 141 -4.67 -5.14 -0.19
CA THR A 141 -5.80 -4.76 -1.04
C THR A 141 -6.59 -6.01 -1.47
N PRO A 142 -7.86 -6.15 -1.07
CA PRO A 142 -8.67 -7.29 -1.50
C PRO A 142 -8.73 -7.42 -3.04
N PRO A 143 -8.67 -8.60 -3.68
CA PRO A 143 -8.85 -8.81 -5.12
C PRO A 143 -10.01 -8.07 -5.78
N ASP A 144 -11.13 -7.90 -5.09
CA ASP A 144 -12.28 -7.11 -5.52
C ASP A 144 -12.04 -5.59 -5.44
N GLN A 145 -11.01 -5.18 -4.69
CA GLN A 145 -10.53 -3.82 -4.49
C GLN A 145 -9.19 -3.52 -5.20
N ARG A 146 -8.54 -4.53 -5.81
CA ARG A 146 -7.33 -4.32 -6.60
C ARG A 146 -7.64 -3.44 -7.79
N SER A 147 -6.73 -2.52 -8.12
CA SER A 147 -6.86 -1.70 -9.32
C SER A 147 -6.93 -2.57 -10.58
N ALA A 148 -7.60 -2.08 -11.64
CA ALA A 148 -7.66 -2.80 -12.92
C ALA A 148 -6.25 -3.12 -13.49
N LEU A 149 -5.29 -2.25 -13.20
CA LEU A 149 -3.88 -2.42 -13.54
C LEU A 149 -3.27 -3.61 -12.78
N GLU A 150 -3.41 -3.65 -11.47
CA GLU A 150 -2.89 -4.77 -10.66
C GLU A 150 -3.56 -6.10 -11.04
N GLN A 151 -4.88 -6.12 -11.24
CA GLN A 151 -5.62 -7.30 -11.71
C GLN A 151 -5.10 -7.82 -13.05
N ALA A 152 -4.60 -6.95 -13.94
CA ALA A 152 -3.96 -7.37 -15.17
C ALA A 152 -2.56 -7.95 -14.91
N LEU A 153 -1.77 -7.32 -14.06
CA LEU A 153 -0.41 -7.76 -13.73
C LEU A 153 -0.37 -9.15 -13.10
N VAL A 154 -1.24 -9.43 -12.12
CA VAL A 154 -1.26 -10.72 -11.40
C VAL A 154 -1.64 -11.92 -12.27
N LYS A 155 -2.20 -11.69 -13.47
CA LYS A 155 -2.46 -12.76 -14.46
C LYS A 155 -1.19 -13.22 -15.18
N HIS A 156 -0.15 -12.38 -15.19
CA HIS A 156 1.08 -12.60 -15.96
C HIS A 156 2.32 -12.73 -15.07
N LEU A 157 2.21 -12.40 -13.78
CA LEU A 157 3.33 -12.40 -12.84
C LEU A 157 3.06 -13.35 -11.67
N PRO A 158 4.09 -14.09 -11.19
CA PRO A 158 3.92 -15.05 -10.10
C PRO A 158 3.61 -14.34 -8.79
N THR A 159 2.41 -14.51 -8.25
CA THR A 159 2.03 -13.96 -6.93
C THR A 159 2.75 -14.65 -5.77
N GLN A 160 3.33 -15.83 -6.01
CA GLN A 160 4.23 -16.51 -5.08
C GLN A 160 5.52 -16.99 -5.77
N PRO A 161 6.56 -16.14 -5.85
CA PRO A 161 7.90 -16.60 -6.20
C PRO A 161 8.37 -17.67 -5.20
N ALA A 162 9.11 -18.70 -5.63
CA ALA A 162 9.55 -19.77 -4.73
C ALA A 162 10.35 -19.24 -3.53
N HIS A 163 11.20 -18.24 -3.77
CA HIS A 163 12.00 -17.58 -2.74
C HIS A 163 11.20 -16.72 -1.75
N ALA A 164 9.92 -16.42 -2.04
CA ALA A 164 9.02 -15.80 -1.08
C ALA A 164 8.53 -16.81 -0.01
N GLY A 165 8.64 -18.13 -0.25
CA GLY A 165 8.30 -19.15 0.75
C GLY A 165 6.86 -19.04 1.25
N GLY A 166 6.70 -18.86 2.56
CA GLY A 166 5.42 -18.62 3.22
C GLY A 166 5.00 -17.16 3.33
N LEU A 167 5.80 -16.20 2.80
CA LEU A 167 5.43 -14.78 2.81
C LEU A 167 4.14 -14.57 2.00
N VAL A 168 3.30 -13.65 2.45
CA VAL A 168 2.01 -13.35 1.83
C VAL A 168 2.12 -12.03 1.10
N LEU A 169 1.80 -12.07 -0.20
CA LEU A 169 1.78 -10.90 -1.06
C LEU A 169 0.66 -9.95 -0.60
N ALA A 170 1.02 -8.74 -0.23
CA ALA A 170 0.10 -7.64 -0.01
C ALA A 170 -0.34 -7.08 -1.37
N ASP A 171 0.61 -6.51 -2.12
CA ASP A 171 0.33 -5.86 -3.40
C ASP A 171 1.41 -6.14 -4.45
N LEU A 172 1.03 -6.02 -5.72
CA LEU A 172 1.95 -6.02 -6.85
C LEU A 172 2.01 -4.65 -7.50
N ASN A 173 3.15 -3.99 -7.39
CA ASN A 173 3.28 -2.58 -7.75
C ASN A 173 3.99 -2.33 -9.09
N LEU A 174 3.44 -1.45 -9.95
CA LEU A 174 4.09 -0.97 -11.18
C LEU A 174 4.61 0.46 -10.99
N TRP A 175 5.88 0.69 -11.33
CA TRP A 175 6.50 2.02 -11.32
C TRP A 175 6.92 2.38 -12.74
N LEU A 176 6.26 3.33 -13.38
CA LEU A 176 6.53 3.69 -14.79
C LEU A 176 6.52 5.20 -14.99
N GLY A 177 7.59 5.71 -15.60
CA GLY A 177 7.71 7.11 -15.94
C GLY A 177 8.85 7.38 -16.92
N ALA A 178 9.07 8.65 -17.21
CA ALA A 178 10.16 9.12 -18.06
C ALA A 178 10.99 10.21 -17.38
N ALA A 179 12.28 10.26 -17.70
CA ALA A 179 13.16 11.34 -17.29
C ALA A 179 12.82 12.63 -18.05
N ALA A 180 12.85 13.78 -17.35
CA ALA A 180 12.53 15.08 -17.94
C ALA A 180 13.45 15.47 -19.12
N ARG A 181 14.70 15.00 -19.09
CA ARG A 181 15.68 15.12 -20.16
C ARG A 181 16.57 13.86 -20.17
N PRO A 182 17.19 13.49 -21.30
CA PRO A 182 18.13 12.38 -21.35
C PRO A 182 19.21 12.49 -20.26
N GLY A 183 19.44 11.40 -19.53
CA GLY A 183 20.41 11.33 -18.43
C GLY A 183 19.98 12.04 -17.13
N ALA A 184 18.83 12.73 -17.09
CA ALA A 184 18.33 13.36 -15.87
C ALA A 184 17.73 12.32 -14.91
N TRP A 185 17.94 12.52 -13.62
CA TRP A 185 17.34 11.70 -12.57
C TRP A 185 16.02 12.32 -12.10
N SER A 186 14.97 11.51 -11.96
CA SER A 186 13.84 11.79 -11.07
C SER A 186 14.11 11.16 -9.71
N SER A 187 13.46 11.64 -8.65
CA SER A 187 13.62 11.11 -7.30
C SER A 187 12.25 10.93 -6.64
N SER A 188 12.14 9.91 -5.80
CA SER A 188 11.00 9.69 -4.92
C SER A 188 11.03 10.55 -3.66
N GLY A 189 12.15 11.21 -3.32
CA GLY A 189 12.37 11.67 -1.95
C GLY A 189 12.64 10.51 -0.98
N LEU A 190 13.10 10.84 0.24
CA LEU A 190 13.42 9.85 1.27
C LEU A 190 12.14 9.44 2.01
N HIS A 191 11.82 8.15 2.00
CA HIS A 191 10.64 7.59 2.66
C HIS A 191 10.90 6.14 3.07
N HIS A 192 9.92 5.45 3.61
CA HIS A 192 9.96 4.00 3.82
C HIS A 192 8.60 3.36 3.47
N ASP A 193 8.62 2.07 3.13
CA ASP A 193 7.41 1.27 2.90
C ASP A 193 7.15 0.37 4.11
N ALA A 194 5.89 0.06 4.43
CA ALA A 194 5.54 -0.86 5.53
C ALA A 194 5.73 -2.35 5.18
N GLN A 195 6.00 -2.66 3.91
CA GLN A 195 6.07 -4.02 3.37
C GLN A 195 7.50 -4.43 3.01
N ASP A 196 7.75 -5.74 3.05
CA ASP A 196 8.94 -6.32 2.42
C ASP A 196 8.83 -6.19 0.90
N ASN A 197 9.87 -5.70 0.24
CA ASN A 197 9.82 -5.32 -1.16
C ASN A 197 10.84 -6.13 -2.00
N LEU A 198 10.37 -6.83 -3.03
CA LEU A 198 11.23 -7.33 -4.13
C LEU A 198 11.13 -6.36 -5.31
N TYR A 199 12.00 -5.35 -5.33
CA TYR A 199 11.97 -4.27 -6.32
C TYR A 199 12.70 -4.68 -7.60
N CYS A 200 11.96 -5.06 -8.64
CA CYS A 200 12.50 -5.59 -9.89
C CYS A 200 12.60 -4.51 -10.97
N VAL A 201 13.81 -4.22 -11.47
CA VAL A 201 14.00 -3.22 -12.53
C VAL A 201 13.82 -3.85 -13.91
N MET A 202 12.99 -3.21 -14.75
CA MET A 202 12.65 -3.69 -16.10
C MET A 202 13.25 -2.83 -17.19
N LEU A 203 13.20 -1.51 -17.02
CA LEU A 203 13.74 -0.53 -17.95
C LEU A 203 14.43 0.59 -17.19
N GLY A 204 15.50 1.12 -17.79
CA GLY A 204 16.28 2.21 -17.20
C GLY A 204 17.12 1.77 -16.01
N THR A 205 17.51 2.75 -15.20
CA THR A 205 18.42 2.59 -14.07
C THR A 205 17.78 3.18 -12.82
N LYS A 206 17.92 2.47 -11.70
CA LYS A 206 17.44 2.89 -10.38
C LYS A 206 18.61 2.94 -9.41
N ARG A 207 18.77 4.05 -8.69
CA ARG A 207 19.75 4.18 -7.62
C ARG A 207 19.03 4.39 -6.30
N PHE A 208 19.25 3.49 -5.37
CA PHE A 208 18.73 3.55 -4.01
C PHE A 208 19.80 4.11 -3.08
N ARG A 209 19.38 5.03 -2.22
CA ARG A 209 20.09 5.43 -1.00
C ARG A 209 19.37 4.80 0.18
N LEU A 210 20.03 3.97 0.98
CA LEU A 210 19.39 3.17 2.03
C LEU A 210 19.85 3.55 3.44
N TYR A 211 18.90 3.59 4.38
CA TYR A 211 19.14 3.69 5.82
C TYR A 211 18.29 2.67 6.59
N ALA A 212 18.81 2.15 7.70
CA ALA A 212 18.13 1.12 8.48
C ALA A 212 17.00 1.71 9.37
N PRO A 213 15.96 0.92 9.70
CA PRO A 213 14.77 1.42 10.42
C PRO A 213 15.05 2.09 11.78
N HIS A 214 16.08 1.64 12.50
CA HIS A 214 16.43 2.22 13.81
C HIS A 214 16.88 3.69 13.75
N LEU A 215 17.14 4.22 12.56
CA LEU A 215 17.50 5.62 12.33
C LEU A 215 16.27 6.53 12.18
N ALA A 216 15.04 6.01 12.35
CA ALA A 216 13.81 6.79 12.23
C ALA A 216 13.82 8.14 12.99
N PRO A 217 14.33 8.25 14.24
CA PRO A 217 14.39 9.52 14.94
C PRO A 217 15.28 10.59 14.28
N GLN A 218 16.30 10.18 13.54
CA GLN A 218 17.26 11.08 12.88
C GLN A 218 16.82 11.48 11.46
N LEU A 219 15.83 10.81 10.89
CA LEU A 219 15.42 11.01 9.48
C LEU A 219 14.23 11.94 9.32
N HIS A 220 13.76 12.60 10.39
CA HIS A 220 12.77 13.67 10.36
C HIS A 220 11.51 13.33 9.55
N LEU A 221 10.84 12.22 9.91
CA LEU A 221 9.59 11.83 9.26
C LEU A 221 8.47 12.82 9.53
N THR A 222 7.50 12.85 8.62
CA THR A 222 6.33 13.73 8.74
C THR A 222 5.39 13.27 9.84
N GLY A 223 5.18 11.95 9.94
CA GLY A 223 4.31 11.36 10.96
C GLY A 223 4.96 11.23 12.33
N ASP A 224 4.13 11.15 13.37
CA ASP A 224 4.59 10.95 14.74
C ASP A 224 4.90 9.48 15.01
N VAL A 225 6.18 9.12 14.92
CA VAL A 225 6.65 7.75 15.14
C VAL A 225 6.47 7.35 16.60
N ALA A 226 5.70 6.28 16.82
CA ALA A 226 5.49 5.70 18.14
C ALA A 226 6.55 4.66 18.47
N ALA A 227 6.81 3.72 17.56
CA ALA A 227 7.70 2.60 17.78
C ALA A 227 8.32 2.07 16.48
N VAL A 228 9.51 1.48 16.59
CA VAL A 228 10.13 0.64 15.56
C VAL A 228 10.18 -0.80 16.10
N LYS A 229 9.34 -1.68 15.55
CA LYS A 229 9.15 -3.06 16.03
C LYS A 229 10.40 -3.93 15.81
N PRO A 230 10.50 -5.13 16.44
CA PRO A 230 11.68 -5.98 16.34
C PRO A 230 12.09 -6.35 14.91
N ASN A 231 11.11 -6.52 14.02
CA ASN A 231 11.30 -6.81 12.59
C ASN A 231 11.55 -5.55 11.73
N GLY A 232 11.46 -4.35 12.32
CA GLY A 232 11.71 -3.07 11.64
C GLY A 232 10.46 -2.28 11.31
N LEU A 233 9.27 -2.87 11.35
CA LEU A 233 8.03 -2.16 11.04
C LEU A 233 7.89 -0.91 11.93
N ILE A 234 7.71 0.24 11.29
CA ILE A 234 7.50 1.52 11.96
C ILE A 234 6.00 1.72 12.18
N LEU A 235 5.61 1.96 13.43
CA LEU A 235 4.23 2.28 13.81
C LEU A 235 4.12 3.74 14.23
N TYR A 236 3.07 4.39 13.76
CA TYR A 236 2.76 5.79 14.02
C TYR A 236 1.71 5.93 15.11
N ARG A 237 1.67 7.08 15.79
CA ARG A 237 0.54 7.44 16.65
C ARG A 237 -0.61 7.98 15.78
N PRO A 238 -1.88 7.65 16.10
CA PRO A 238 -2.33 6.82 17.23
C PRO A 238 -2.32 5.30 16.98
N HIS A 239 -2.04 4.85 15.76
CA HIS A 239 -2.23 3.46 15.29
C HIS A 239 -1.31 2.39 15.94
N VAL A 240 -0.36 2.77 16.79
CA VAL A 240 0.56 1.83 17.46
C VAL A 240 -0.15 0.77 18.31
N ALA A 241 -1.34 1.06 18.84
CA ALA A 241 -2.12 0.12 19.62
C ALA A 241 -2.94 -0.85 18.76
N THR A 242 -3.25 -0.48 17.52
CA THR A 242 -4.17 -1.22 16.65
C THR A 242 -3.48 -2.17 15.69
N LEU A 243 -2.15 -2.06 15.52
CA LEU A 243 -1.37 -2.85 14.57
C LEU A 243 -0.39 -3.79 15.27
N ARG A 244 -0.29 -5.03 14.76
CA ARG A 244 0.75 -6.00 15.15
C ARG A 244 2.10 -5.67 14.49
N GLU A 245 3.15 -6.35 14.93
CA GLU A 245 4.47 -6.22 14.30
C GLU A 245 4.53 -6.71 12.85
N ASP A 246 3.59 -7.55 12.41
CA ASP A 246 3.48 -8.01 11.02
C ASP A 246 2.46 -7.20 10.19
N GLY A 247 2.01 -6.05 10.70
CA GLY A 247 1.11 -5.12 10.02
C GLY A 247 -0.37 -5.50 10.08
N ALA A 248 -0.74 -6.62 10.70
CA ALA A 248 -2.16 -6.98 10.80
C ALA A 248 -2.86 -6.12 11.86
N HIS A 249 -4.12 -5.75 11.62
CA HIS A 249 -4.94 -5.14 12.66
C HIS A 249 -5.26 -6.14 13.77
N VAL A 250 -5.09 -5.70 15.01
CA VAL A 250 -5.33 -6.53 16.20
C VAL A 250 -6.78 -7.02 16.24
N ALA A 251 -7.74 -6.14 15.94
CA ALA A 251 -9.16 -6.48 15.90
C ALA A 251 -9.49 -7.51 14.81
N ASP A 252 -8.93 -7.38 13.61
CA ASP A 252 -9.21 -8.30 12.50
C ASP A 252 -8.65 -9.69 12.74
N VAL A 253 -7.46 -9.76 13.34
CA VAL A 253 -6.87 -11.03 13.78
C VAL A 253 -7.74 -11.67 14.85
N ALA A 254 -8.25 -10.90 15.82
CA ALA A 254 -9.12 -11.40 16.86
C ALA A 254 -10.45 -11.91 16.29
N GLN A 255 -11.06 -11.17 15.35
CA GLN A 255 -12.28 -11.56 14.65
C GLN A 255 -12.08 -12.85 13.82
N TRP A 256 -10.96 -12.95 13.09
CA TRP A 256 -10.59 -14.19 12.41
C TRP A 256 -10.42 -15.35 13.39
N ARG A 257 -9.77 -15.10 14.53
CA ARG A 257 -9.54 -16.10 15.57
C ARG A 257 -10.85 -16.59 16.18
N ILE A 258 -11.84 -15.72 16.39
CA ILE A 258 -13.20 -16.09 16.83
C ILE A 258 -13.79 -17.16 15.89
N GLY A 259 -13.80 -16.91 14.57
CA GLY A 259 -14.35 -17.88 13.61
C GLY A 259 -13.62 -19.23 13.63
N GLN A 260 -12.30 -19.23 13.83
CA GLN A 260 -11.51 -20.45 13.97
C GLN A 260 -11.83 -21.21 15.28
N LEU A 261 -12.06 -20.49 16.38
CA LEU A 261 -12.41 -21.07 17.67
C LEU A 261 -13.83 -21.64 17.68
N GLU A 262 -14.81 -20.95 17.10
CA GLU A 262 -16.18 -21.44 16.96
C GLU A 262 -16.23 -22.76 16.18
N ALA A 263 -15.50 -22.85 15.06
CA ALA A 263 -15.38 -24.10 14.30
C ALA A 263 -14.73 -25.21 15.13
N ALA A 264 -13.66 -24.90 15.87
CA ALA A 264 -12.98 -25.87 16.73
C ALA A 264 -13.84 -26.34 17.91
N ILE A 265 -14.67 -25.46 18.49
CA ILE A 265 -15.63 -25.77 19.55
C ILE A 265 -16.68 -26.75 19.01
N SER A 266 -17.27 -26.45 17.84
CA SER A 266 -18.24 -27.34 17.20
C SER A 266 -17.66 -28.74 16.96
N ASP A 267 -16.43 -28.81 16.44
CA ASP A 267 -15.71 -30.06 16.24
C ASP A 267 -15.41 -30.82 17.54
N ALA A 268 -15.07 -30.12 18.62
CA ALA A 268 -14.79 -30.71 19.93
C ALA A 268 -16.06 -31.24 20.59
N ASP A 269 -17.16 -30.49 20.50
CA ASP A 269 -18.48 -30.89 21.00
C ASP A 269 -19.00 -32.13 20.26
N ALA A 270 -18.84 -32.18 18.94
CA ALA A 270 -19.18 -33.35 18.13
C ALA A 270 -18.39 -34.61 18.53
N ARG A 271 -17.19 -34.46 19.09
CA ARG A 271 -16.39 -35.56 19.66
C ARG A 271 -16.71 -35.88 21.12
N GLY A 272 -17.56 -35.09 21.78
CA GLY A 272 -17.88 -35.21 23.20
C GLY A 272 -16.72 -34.82 24.12
N ASP A 273 -15.79 -33.99 23.64
CA ASP A 273 -14.60 -33.56 24.40
C ASP A 273 -14.89 -32.27 25.17
N ALA A 274 -15.63 -32.40 26.28
CA ALA A 274 -16.04 -31.26 27.10
C ALA A 274 -14.86 -30.46 27.69
N ALA A 275 -13.70 -31.09 27.88
CA ALA A 275 -12.51 -30.40 28.37
C ALA A 275 -11.91 -29.50 27.28
N ALA A 276 -11.89 -29.95 26.03
CA ALA A 276 -11.47 -29.14 24.90
C ALA A 276 -12.44 -27.99 24.63
N VAL A 277 -13.76 -28.23 24.72
CA VAL A 277 -14.78 -27.18 24.59
C VAL A 277 -14.54 -26.06 25.60
N ALA A 278 -14.44 -26.38 26.89
CA ALA A 278 -14.24 -25.38 27.93
C ALA A 278 -12.93 -24.58 27.76
N ALA A 279 -11.86 -25.20 27.27
CA ALA A 279 -10.60 -24.51 26.98
C ALA A 279 -10.73 -23.54 25.80
N LEU A 280 -11.41 -23.96 24.73
CA LEU A 280 -11.62 -23.15 23.53
C LEU A 280 -12.59 -22.00 23.79
N GLU A 281 -13.63 -22.20 24.61
CA GLU A 281 -14.56 -21.13 25.02
C GLU A 281 -13.84 -20.04 25.82
N ALA A 282 -12.88 -20.40 26.68
CA ALA A 282 -12.06 -19.41 27.39
C ALA A 282 -11.15 -18.62 26.45
N GLU A 283 -10.59 -19.25 25.40
CA GLU A 283 -9.85 -18.51 24.36
C GLU A 283 -10.77 -17.61 23.53
N LEU A 284 -12.01 -18.04 23.29
CA LEU A 284 -13.01 -17.30 22.54
C LEU A 284 -13.42 -16.02 23.28
N GLU A 285 -13.65 -16.11 24.59
CA GLU A 285 -13.94 -14.94 25.46
C GLU A 285 -12.85 -13.89 25.35
N VAL A 286 -11.57 -14.29 25.45
CA VAL A 286 -10.43 -13.37 25.30
C VAL A 286 -10.39 -12.73 23.91
N ALA A 287 -10.65 -13.48 22.84
CA ALA A 287 -10.69 -12.91 21.49
C ALA A 287 -11.85 -11.93 21.30
N MET A 288 -13.02 -12.21 21.88
CA MET A 288 -14.17 -11.31 21.88
C MET A 288 -13.90 -10.01 22.65
N ASP A 289 -13.23 -10.10 23.82
CA ASP A 289 -12.82 -8.94 24.60
C ASP A 289 -11.89 -8.02 23.79
N VAL A 290 -10.92 -8.59 23.07
CA VAL A 290 -10.02 -7.80 22.20
C VAL A 290 -10.80 -7.05 21.11
N VAL A 291 -11.78 -7.70 20.46
CA VAL A 291 -12.63 -7.02 19.46
C VAL A 291 -13.45 -5.91 20.12
N ALA A 292 -14.01 -6.15 21.30
CA ALA A 292 -14.80 -5.16 22.03
C ALA A 292 -13.96 -3.94 22.45
N GLU A 293 -12.75 -4.15 22.95
CA GLU A 293 -11.82 -3.07 23.32
C GLU A 293 -11.50 -2.17 22.12
N HIS A 294 -11.26 -2.74 20.94
CA HIS A 294 -10.92 -1.98 19.74
C HIS A 294 -12.13 -1.39 19.02
N ALA A 295 -13.34 -1.91 19.25
CA ALA A 295 -14.58 -1.32 18.73
C ALA A 295 -14.95 -0.01 19.44
N LEU A 296 -14.60 0.11 20.73
CA LEU A 296 -14.87 1.31 21.55
C LEU A 296 -13.92 2.47 21.23
N ASP A 297 -12.71 2.19 20.75
CA ASP A 297 -11.72 3.21 20.36
C ASP A 297 -12.08 3.90 19.02
N GLY A 298 -13.00 3.31 18.24
CA GLY A 298 -13.57 3.89 17.01
C GLY A 298 -14.86 4.69 17.21
N SER A 299 -15.41 4.73 18.43
CA SER A 299 -16.52 5.60 18.78
C SER A 299 -15.98 6.78 19.60
N ASP A 300 -15.94 7.97 18.99
CA ASP A 300 -15.86 9.21 19.75
C ASP A 300 -16.97 9.18 20.81
N LEU A 301 -16.57 8.96 22.06
CA LEU A 301 -17.41 9.14 23.23
C LEU A 301 -17.68 10.64 23.35
N GLU A 302 -18.69 11.13 22.63
CA GLU A 302 -19.39 12.33 23.06
C GLU A 302 -20.12 12.00 24.38
N ASP A 303 -19.55 12.60 25.42
CA ASP A 303 -19.97 12.68 26.80
C ASP A 303 -21.43 13.16 26.93
N ASP A 304 -22.38 12.23 26.89
CA ASP A 304 -23.74 12.45 27.40
C ASP A 304 -23.83 11.98 28.86
N ALA A 305 -22.90 12.44 29.70
CA ALA A 305 -23.14 12.54 31.13
C ALA A 305 -24.03 13.77 31.40
N GLN A 306 -25.33 13.63 31.17
CA GLN A 306 -26.33 14.47 31.82
C GLN A 306 -27.20 13.61 32.73
N ASP A 307 -26.77 13.62 33.99
CA ASP A 307 -27.62 13.79 35.17
C ASP A 307 -29.00 14.34 34.79
N ASP A 308 -30.04 13.55 35.02
CA ASP A 308 -31.32 14.07 35.47
C ASP A 308 -31.96 13.04 36.40
N ASP A 309 -31.52 13.13 37.65
CA ASP A 309 -32.31 12.75 38.83
C ASP A 309 -33.70 13.39 38.76
N ALA A 310 -34.74 12.57 38.62
CA ALA A 310 -36.08 12.93 39.07
C ALA A 310 -36.85 11.69 39.54
N GLU A 311 -36.79 11.48 40.85
CA GLU A 311 -37.66 10.61 41.65
C GLU A 311 -39.14 11.08 41.64
N ALA A 312 -40.01 10.11 41.95
CA ALA A 312 -41.44 10.21 42.33
C ALA A 312 -42.46 10.38 41.16
N ASP A 313 -43.59 9.68 41.11
CA ASP A 313 -44.49 9.27 42.18
C ASP A 313 -45.47 8.18 41.70
N ASP A 314 -46.00 7.46 42.69
CA ASP A 314 -47.07 6.45 42.65
C ASP A 314 -48.30 6.80 41.77
N ALA A 315 -48.90 5.76 41.15
CA ALA A 315 -50.34 5.47 41.29
C ALA A 315 -50.76 4.17 40.57
N GLU A 316 -51.23 3.21 41.36
CA GLU A 316 -52.11 2.09 41.01
C GLU A 316 -53.43 2.57 40.38
N ALA A 317 -53.96 1.84 39.38
CA ALA A 317 -55.39 1.51 39.26
C ALA A 317 -55.70 0.59 38.06
N ASP A 318 -56.37 -0.52 38.39
CA ASP A 318 -57.20 -1.43 37.60
C ASP A 318 -57.93 -0.81 36.39
N ASP A 319 -58.06 -1.58 35.29
CA ASP A 319 -59.34 -2.27 35.01
C ASP A 319 -59.23 -3.21 33.80
N ALA A 320 -59.92 -4.34 33.96
CA ALA A 320 -60.08 -5.42 33.01
C ALA A 320 -60.87 -5.02 31.75
N GLU A 321 -60.74 -5.78 30.67
CA GLU A 321 -61.87 -6.56 30.15
C GLU A 321 -61.36 -7.69 29.24
N ALA A 322 -61.96 -8.86 29.43
CA ALA A 322 -61.80 -10.06 28.62
C ALA A 322 -62.94 -10.14 27.59
N ASP A 323 -63.04 -11.29 26.94
CA ASP A 323 -64.08 -11.75 25.99
C ASP A 323 -63.78 -11.41 24.51
N ASP A 324 -63.93 -12.31 23.55
CA ASP A 324 -64.18 -13.75 23.58
C ASP A 324 -63.83 -14.31 22.18
N ALA A 325 -63.35 -15.55 22.17
CA ALA A 325 -63.55 -16.64 21.21
C ALA A 325 -64.02 -16.36 19.76
N ASP A 326 -63.33 -16.91 18.76
CA ASP A 326 -63.93 -17.97 17.94
C ASP A 326 -62.93 -18.86 17.18
N ASP A 327 -63.24 -20.16 17.22
CA ASP A 327 -62.57 -21.35 16.68
C ASP A 327 -62.85 -21.58 15.18
N ALA A 328 -61.83 -21.98 14.40
CA ALA A 328 -61.91 -22.95 13.27
C ALA A 328 -60.47 -23.20 12.72
N LYS A 329 -59.71 -24.22 13.12
CA LYS A 329 -59.73 -25.67 12.80
C LYS A 329 -59.54 -26.08 11.32
N LEU A 330 -58.40 -26.78 11.11
CA LEU A 330 -58.12 -27.93 10.20
C LEU A 330 -57.77 -27.59 8.73
N ASP A 331 -56.80 -28.17 8.03
CA ASP A 331 -55.94 -29.37 8.24
C ASP A 331 -54.68 -29.33 7.34
N ASP A 332 -53.59 -29.91 7.86
CA ASP A 332 -52.55 -30.77 7.25
C ASP A 332 -52.05 -30.56 5.80
N ALA A 333 -50.74 -30.32 5.61
CA ALA A 333 -49.72 -31.38 5.55
C ALA A 333 -48.40 -30.93 4.88
N ASP A 334 -47.31 -31.39 5.49
CA ASP A 334 -46.08 -31.90 4.89
C ASP A 334 -44.88 -30.97 4.62
N ALA A 335 -43.73 -31.58 4.87
CA ALA A 335 -42.43 -31.08 5.27
C ALA A 335 -41.44 -30.97 4.10
N SER A 336 -40.18 -30.67 4.49
CA SER A 336 -38.95 -30.50 3.70
C SER A 336 -38.79 -29.09 3.10
N THR A 337 -37.77 -28.31 3.45
CA THR A 337 -36.35 -28.62 3.18
C THR A 337 -35.44 -27.80 4.11
N ILE A 338 -34.48 -28.48 4.72
CA ILE A 338 -33.22 -27.97 5.30
C ILE A 338 -32.25 -27.68 4.13
N ASP A 339 -31.26 -26.81 4.38
CA ASP A 339 -30.17 -26.31 3.51
C ASP A 339 -30.52 -24.96 2.84
N GLU A 340 -29.73 -23.90 2.97
CA GLU A 340 -28.28 -23.86 3.06
C GLU A 340 -27.88 -22.54 3.78
N TYR A 341 -27.13 -22.67 4.87
CA TYR A 341 -26.43 -21.56 5.53
C TYR A 341 -25.29 -21.12 4.60
N ASP A 342 -25.34 -19.88 4.10
CA ASP A 342 -24.30 -19.28 3.24
C ASP A 342 -23.26 -18.55 4.12
N PRO A 343 -22.00 -19.04 4.24
CA PRO A 343 -21.00 -18.48 5.14
C PRO A 343 -20.28 -17.24 4.56
N ARG A 344 -20.96 -16.40 3.76
CA ARG A 344 -20.36 -15.23 3.07
C ARG A 344 -20.70 -13.89 3.70
N GLY A 345 -20.76 -13.84 5.03
CA GLY A 345 -21.12 -12.64 5.80
C GLY A 345 -20.01 -12.11 6.69
N CYS A 346 -18.88 -11.67 6.12
CA CYS A 346 -17.95 -10.77 6.79
C CYS A 346 -17.59 -9.65 5.81
N PHE A 347 -18.48 -8.66 5.76
CA PHE A 347 -18.21 -7.37 5.13
C PHE A 347 -18.49 -6.29 6.17
N LEU A 348 -17.46 -5.93 6.93
CA LEU A 348 -17.37 -4.62 7.57
C LEU A 348 -16.19 -3.90 6.93
N THR A 349 -16.40 -3.45 5.69
CA THR A 349 -15.60 -2.36 5.12
C THR A 349 -16.11 -1.04 5.71
N ALA A 350 -15.27 -0.01 5.79
CA ALA A 350 -15.51 1.35 6.31
C ALA A 350 -16.66 2.17 5.65
N ARG A 351 -17.72 1.52 5.17
CA ARG A 351 -18.85 2.09 4.44
C ARG A 351 -20.15 2.20 5.26
N THR A 352 -20.16 1.89 6.56
CA THR A 352 -21.39 1.98 7.39
C THR A 352 -21.46 3.15 8.36
N ILE A 353 -20.53 4.10 8.32
CA ILE A 353 -20.61 5.33 9.14
C ILE A 353 -21.15 6.54 8.34
N ALA A 354 -21.12 6.52 7.00
CA ALA A 354 -21.53 7.69 6.19
C ALA A 354 -22.99 7.69 5.69
N GLU A 355 -23.80 6.65 5.96
CA GLU A 355 -25.19 6.57 5.47
C GLU A 355 -26.21 6.43 6.61
N ARG A 356 -26.13 7.32 7.60
CA ARG A 356 -27.23 7.44 8.57
C ARG A 356 -27.47 8.84 9.13
N ASP A 357 -27.38 9.86 8.27
CA ASP A 357 -28.05 11.14 8.56
C ASP A 357 -28.58 11.83 7.31
N GLY A 358 -29.53 11.14 6.67
CA GLY A 358 -30.36 11.72 5.63
C GLY A 358 -31.44 12.63 6.22
N ARG A 359 -31.09 13.84 6.67
CA ARG A 359 -32.03 14.98 6.74
C ARG A 359 -31.34 16.29 6.37
N LEU A 360 -31.49 16.64 5.09
CA LEU A 360 -31.35 18.02 4.60
C LEU A 360 -32.19 18.99 5.46
N ALA A 361 -31.56 20.04 5.97
CA ALA A 361 -32.22 21.29 6.32
C ALA A 361 -31.41 22.48 5.78
N PRO A 362 -32.01 23.39 4.98
CA PRO A 362 -31.30 24.50 4.36
C PRO A 362 -31.05 25.65 5.36
N ALA A 363 -29.88 26.28 5.24
CA ALA A 363 -29.51 27.47 6.00
C ALA A 363 -30.47 28.65 5.74
N PRO A 364 -30.91 29.40 6.77
CA PRO A 364 -31.78 30.55 6.58
C PRO A 364 -31.01 31.82 6.19
N ALA A 365 -31.52 32.50 5.17
CA ALA A 365 -31.14 33.85 4.80
C ALA A 365 -31.63 34.87 5.83
N SER A 366 -30.79 35.85 6.20
CA SER A 366 -31.25 37.07 6.86
C SER A 366 -30.71 38.33 6.16
N ARG A 367 -31.62 39.28 6.00
CA ARG A 367 -31.51 40.54 5.26
C ARG A 367 -30.95 41.68 6.13
N ASP A 368 -30.33 42.62 5.42
CA ASP A 368 -30.35 44.08 5.60
C ASP A 368 -30.03 44.72 6.96
N ALA A 369 -28.92 45.47 7.00
CA ALA A 369 -28.88 46.77 7.68
C ALA A 369 -27.96 47.77 6.95
N LYS A 370 -28.53 48.94 6.65
CA LYS A 370 -28.00 50.07 5.87
C LYS A 370 -27.11 51.04 6.67
N ARG A 371 -26.37 51.85 5.88
CA ARG A 371 -25.73 53.18 6.13
C ARG A 371 -24.34 53.13 6.77
N ARG A 372 -23.34 53.90 6.31
CA ARG A 372 -23.41 55.29 5.83
C ARG A 372 -22.17 55.68 4.99
N LYS A 373 -22.43 56.45 3.92
CA LYS A 373 -21.49 57.07 2.96
C LYS A 373 -20.78 58.30 3.56
N VAL A 374 -19.48 58.46 3.30
CA VAL A 374 -18.81 59.75 3.12
C VAL A 374 -17.83 59.60 1.96
N ALA A 375 -17.91 60.51 1.00
CA ALA A 375 -17.02 60.65 -0.14
C ALA A 375 -15.96 61.72 0.18
N ASP A 376 -14.80 61.66 -0.45
CA ASP A 376 -14.18 62.83 -1.07
C ASP A 376 -13.13 62.42 -2.11
N ASP A 377 -13.09 63.22 -3.15
CA ASP A 377 -12.39 63.10 -4.43
C ASP A 377 -10.88 63.34 -4.35
N ALA A 378 -10.11 62.77 -5.30
CA ALA A 378 -9.16 63.52 -6.14
C ALA A 378 -8.42 62.60 -7.13
N ASP A 379 -8.60 62.90 -8.42
CA ASP A 379 -7.83 62.42 -9.56
C ASP A 379 -6.36 62.88 -9.51
N VAL A 380 -5.41 62.01 -9.89
CA VAL A 380 -4.27 62.40 -10.75
C VAL A 380 -3.71 61.18 -11.52
N ASP A 381 -3.60 61.34 -12.83
CA ASP A 381 -3.00 60.42 -13.81
C ASP A 381 -1.48 60.22 -13.66
N ALA A 382 -1.01 59.13 -14.28
CA ALA A 382 0.27 58.95 -15.02
C ALA A 382 1.25 57.89 -14.48
N ASP A 383 1.05 56.67 -14.99
CA ASP A 383 2.04 55.76 -15.59
C ASP A 383 3.53 55.94 -15.21
N ALA A 384 3.97 55.19 -14.19
CA ALA A 384 5.27 54.51 -14.13
C ALA A 384 5.40 53.75 -12.80
N GLU A 385 5.31 52.41 -12.80
CA GLU A 385 5.72 51.63 -11.62
C GLU A 385 6.49 50.37 -12.01
N GLY A 386 7.69 50.25 -11.43
CA GLY A 386 8.35 48.98 -11.21
C GLY A 386 8.09 48.51 -9.78
N LEU A 387 8.22 47.20 -9.58
CA LEU A 387 8.50 46.51 -8.31
C LEU A 387 7.64 46.87 -7.09
N GLY A 388 6.69 46.01 -6.72
CA GLY A 388 6.10 46.02 -5.38
C GLY A 388 5.02 44.95 -5.22
N GLY A 389 5.13 44.14 -4.17
CA GLY A 389 4.40 42.89 -3.98
C GLY A 389 2.88 43.00 -3.90
N ASN A 390 2.23 41.88 -4.21
CA ASN A 390 0.99 41.52 -3.54
C ASN A 390 1.11 40.07 -3.10
N ASP A 391 1.28 39.91 -1.79
CA ASP A 391 1.24 38.65 -1.06
C ASP A 391 -0.19 38.09 -1.11
N GLY A 392 -0.48 37.36 -2.18
CA GLY A 392 -1.55 36.36 -2.17
C GLY A 392 -0.95 35.06 -1.66
N ALA A 393 -1.02 34.83 -0.35
CA ALA A 393 -0.64 33.57 0.26
C ALA A 393 -1.56 32.46 -0.27
N ASP A 394 -1.08 31.78 -1.31
CA ASP A 394 -1.56 30.45 -1.69
C ASP A 394 -1.20 29.51 -0.53
N THR A 395 -2.21 29.03 0.19
CA THR A 395 -2.07 28.33 1.48
C THR A 395 -2.33 26.83 1.38
N SER A 396 -2.31 26.24 0.17
CA SER A 396 -2.21 24.78 0.04
C SER A 396 -0.74 24.36 0.05
N THR A 397 -0.11 24.34 1.23
CA THR A 397 1.14 23.58 1.38
C THR A 397 0.74 22.10 1.39
N GLU A 398 0.88 21.43 0.24
CA GLU A 398 0.73 19.97 0.12
C GLU A 398 1.56 19.30 1.23
N ARG A 399 0.89 18.59 2.14
CA ARG A 399 1.52 17.97 3.30
C ARG A 399 2.00 16.58 2.86
N LEU A 400 3.29 16.28 3.04
CA LEU A 400 3.85 14.97 2.70
C LEU A 400 3.20 13.86 3.56
N PRO A 401 3.10 12.62 3.06
CA PRO A 401 2.63 11.50 3.87
C PRO A 401 3.54 11.21 5.07
N ASP A 402 3.00 10.57 6.09
CA ASP A 402 3.67 10.32 7.37
C ASP A 402 5.01 9.57 7.27
N HIS A 403 5.12 8.69 6.27
CA HIS A 403 6.30 7.86 6.02
C HIS A 403 7.39 8.56 5.20
N PHE A 404 7.15 9.79 4.74
CA PHE A 404 8.15 10.62 4.08
C PHE A 404 8.95 11.46 5.06
N SER A 405 10.24 11.60 4.78
CA SER A 405 11.13 12.54 5.44
C SER A 405 10.88 13.96 4.98
N GLN A 406 10.93 14.90 5.92
CA GLN A 406 10.93 16.34 5.65
C GLN A 406 12.28 16.84 5.12
N ILE A 407 13.33 16.01 5.12
CA ILE A 407 14.64 16.38 4.58
C ILE A 407 14.55 16.47 3.06
N PRO A 408 14.82 17.64 2.45
CA PRO A 408 14.80 17.76 1.00
C PRO A 408 15.93 16.93 0.38
N ILE A 409 15.74 16.48 -0.86
CA ILE A 409 16.73 15.67 -1.60
C ILE A 409 18.13 16.32 -1.60
N THR A 410 18.19 17.65 -1.71
CA THR A 410 19.44 18.43 -1.69
C THR A 410 20.15 18.42 -0.33
N GLY A 411 19.45 18.06 0.74
CA GLY A 411 19.98 17.93 2.10
C GLY A 411 20.41 16.52 2.48
N LEU A 412 20.08 15.49 1.68
CA LEU A 412 20.36 14.10 2.02
C LEU A 412 21.85 13.76 2.10
N ASP A 413 22.71 14.51 1.42
CA ASP A 413 24.17 14.30 1.52
C ASP A 413 24.74 14.77 2.86
N ALA A 414 24.07 15.71 3.55
CA ALA A 414 24.51 16.18 4.86
C ALA A 414 24.28 15.13 5.97
N LEU A 415 23.38 14.15 5.74
CA LEU A 415 23.18 13.03 6.67
C LEU A 415 24.44 12.17 6.82
N ALA A 416 25.31 12.14 5.82
CA ALA A 416 26.56 11.38 5.90
C ALA A 416 27.53 11.91 6.95
N ASP A 417 27.40 13.20 7.31
CA ASP A 417 28.23 13.86 8.33
C ASP A 417 27.66 13.70 9.75
N ASP A 418 26.43 13.20 9.89
CA ASP A 418 25.81 12.92 11.18
C ASP A 418 26.45 11.63 11.77
N PRO A 419 27.03 11.68 12.98
CA PRO A 419 27.73 10.53 13.56
C PRO A 419 26.80 9.37 13.97
N GLU A 420 25.50 9.63 14.16
CA GLU A 420 24.50 8.60 14.46
C GLU A 420 23.96 7.94 13.18
N VAL A 421 23.85 8.70 12.09
CA VAL A 421 23.34 8.19 10.81
C VAL A 421 24.45 7.59 9.94
N GLY A 422 25.53 8.34 9.73
CA GLY A 422 26.64 7.96 8.87
C GLY A 422 26.28 7.92 7.37
N PRO A 423 27.24 7.50 6.52
CA PRO A 423 27.03 7.45 5.08
C PRO A 423 26.00 6.36 4.71
N PRO A 424 25.08 6.63 3.77
CA PRO A 424 24.11 5.63 3.33
C PRO A 424 24.75 4.52 2.52
N ALA A 425 24.09 3.37 2.49
CA ALA A 425 24.38 2.36 1.48
C ALA A 425 23.79 2.79 0.13
N ILE A 426 24.60 2.76 -0.93
CA ILE A 426 24.18 3.11 -2.29
C ILE A 426 24.09 1.84 -3.13
N VAL A 427 22.93 1.61 -3.72
CA VAL A 427 22.68 0.47 -4.63
C VAL A 427 22.26 1.01 -5.98
N THR A 428 22.87 0.54 -7.06
CA THR A 428 22.41 0.85 -8.42
C THR A 428 21.94 -0.43 -9.08
N LEU A 429 20.69 -0.43 -9.55
CA LEU A 429 20.04 -1.54 -10.22
C LEU A 429 19.84 -1.22 -11.71
N THR A 430 20.15 -2.19 -12.55
CA THR A 430 19.89 -2.21 -13.99
C THR A 430 18.80 -3.25 -14.32
N PRO A 431 18.29 -3.29 -15.56
CA PRO A 431 17.28 -4.27 -15.95
C PRO A 431 17.70 -5.71 -15.61
N GLY A 432 16.79 -6.49 -15.04
CA GLY A 432 17.03 -7.87 -14.60
C GLY A 432 17.65 -8.01 -13.20
N GLN A 433 17.94 -6.89 -12.52
CA GLN A 433 18.33 -6.89 -11.11
C GLN A 433 17.13 -6.59 -10.22
N ILE A 434 17.16 -7.18 -9.02
CA ILE A 434 16.13 -7.03 -8.00
C ILE A 434 16.81 -6.62 -6.70
N LEU A 435 16.23 -5.68 -5.96
CA LEU A 435 16.61 -5.42 -4.58
C LEU A 435 15.54 -6.04 -3.67
N TYR A 436 15.95 -6.97 -2.80
CA TYR A 436 15.15 -7.27 -1.62
C TYR A 436 15.41 -6.18 -0.58
N LEU A 437 14.35 -5.49 -0.18
CA LEU A 437 14.36 -4.46 0.82
C LEU A 437 13.34 -4.81 1.91
N PRO A 438 13.78 -5.10 3.15
CA PRO A 438 12.85 -5.38 4.25
C PRO A 438 12.01 -4.16 4.58
N ALA A 439 10.82 -4.40 5.13
CA ALA A 439 9.92 -3.34 5.60
C ALA A 439 10.64 -2.27 6.44
N SER A 440 10.21 -1.03 6.21
CA SER A 440 10.62 0.20 6.87
C SER A 440 12.11 0.54 6.75
N TRP A 441 12.85 -0.11 5.86
CA TRP A 441 14.13 0.44 5.43
C TRP A 441 13.90 1.73 4.65
N PHE A 442 14.49 2.83 5.15
CA PHE A 442 14.36 4.12 4.51
C PHE A 442 15.14 4.14 3.21
N HIS A 443 14.52 4.70 2.19
CA HIS A 443 15.11 4.79 0.88
C HIS A 443 14.72 6.03 0.10
N GLU A 444 15.68 6.56 -0.66
CA GLU A 444 15.44 7.48 -1.77
C GLU A 444 15.77 6.75 -3.07
N VAL A 445 14.84 6.79 -4.04
CA VAL A 445 15.00 6.13 -5.33
C VAL A 445 15.17 7.19 -6.41
N ALA A 446 16.40 7.32 -6.88
CA ALA A 446 16.69 8.08 -8.09
C ALA A 446 16.45 7.19 -9.32
N SER A 447 15.71 7.68 -10.30
CA SER A 447 15.38 6.95 -11.54
C SER A 447 15.81 7.71 -12.79
N ARG A 448 16.30 6.99 -13.81
CA ARG A 448 16.53 7.53 -15.16
C ARG A 448 16.34 6.45 -16.22
N GLY A 449 16.18 6.85 -17.48
CA GLY A 449 16.28 5.92 -18.61
C GLY A 449 17.68 5.32 -18.76
N ALA A 450 17.82 4.29 -19.59
CA ALA A 450 19.10 3.59 -19.73
C ALA A 450 20.07 4.40 -20.62
N ASP A 451 21.32 4.50 -20.20
CA ASP A 451 22.41 4.99 -21.05
C ASP A 451 23.15 3.83 -21.72
N ALA A 452 23.96 4.11 -22.75
CA ALA A 452 24.68 3.09 -23.52
C ALA A 452 25.60 2.18 -22.66
N ALA A 453 26.13 2.70 -21.54
CA ALA A 453 26.92 1.92 -20.59
C ALA A 453 26.07 0.93 -19.78
N ASP A 454 24.83 1.31 -19.44
CA ASP A 454 23.90 0.49 -18.66
C ASP A 454 23.41 -0.72 -19.49
N ILE A 455 23.23 -0.51 -20.80
CA ILE A 455 22.87 -1.56 -21.77
C ILE A 455 24.02 -2.57 -21.94
N ALA A 456 25.27 -2.09 -22.02
CA ALA A 456 26.43 -2.95 -22.19
C ALA A 456 26.71 -3.84 -20.95
N GLY A 457 26.50 -3.32 -19.74
CA GLY A 457 26.69 -4.08 -18.49
C GLY A 457 25.63 -5.17 -18.25
N ALA A 458 24.39 -4.97 -18.72
CA ALA A 458 23.33 -5.97 -18.63
C ALA A 458 23.60 -7.22 -19.50
N ALA A 459 24.25 -7.03 -20.67
CA ALA A 459 24.61 -8.13 -21.56
C ALA A 459 25.71 -9.04 -20.98
N ASP A 460 26.63 -8.49 -20.17
CA ASP A 460 27.67 -9.27 -19.47
C ASP A 460 27.14 -10.03 -18.24
N ALA A 461 25.98 -9.62 -17.70
CA ALA A 461 25.34 -10.28 -16.55
C ALA A 461 24.40 -11.44 -16.93
N ALA A 462 23.96 -11.48 -18.20
CA ALA A 462 23.18 -12.56 -18.78
C ALA A 462 24.05 -13.81 -18.97
N ASP A 463 23.61 -14.96 -18.47
CA ASP A 463 24.31 -16.23 -18.68
C ASP A 463 24.28 -16.60 -20.18
N PRO A 464 25.44 -16.72 -20.86
CA PRO A 464 25.50 -17.08 -22.28
C PRO A 464 25.00 -18.51 -22.58
N LYS A 465 24.48 -19.25 -21.59
CA LYS A 465 23.90 -20.59 -21.72
C LYS A 465 22.41 -20.70 -21.38
N ALA A 466 21.64 -19.62 -21.38
CA ALA A 466 20.19 -19.77 -21.46
C ALA A 466 19.84 -20.49 -22.79
N PRO A 467 19.18 -21.67 -22.77
CA PRO A 467 18.78 -22.31 -24.01
C PRO A 467 17.76 -21.43 -24.72
N ASP A 468 17.95 -21.18 -26.02
CA ASP A 468 16.95 -20.57 -26.90
C ASP A 468 15.64 -21.37 -26.77
N THR A 469 14.70 -20.89 -25.95
CA THR A 469 13.34 -21.43 -25.89
C THR A 469 12.50 -20.82 -26.99
N HIS A 470 12.95 -21.00 -28.24
CA HIS A 470 12.04 -21.00 -29.36
C HIS A 470 11.21 -22.30 -29.34
N ALA A 471 9.94 -22.12 -28.96
CA ALA A 471 8.78 -22.96 -29.27
C ALA A 471 8.54 -24.25 -28.47
N ALA A 472 7.38 -24.28 -27.80
CA ALA A 472 6.47 -25.42 -27.88
C ALA A 472 5.00 -24.98 -27.67
N GLY A 473 4.24 -24.93 -28.77
CA GLY A 473 2.84 -25.37 -28.84
C GLY A 473 1.74 -24.51 -28.19
N VAL A 474 1.33 -23.44 -28.87
CA VAL A 474 -0.09 -23.00 -28.83
C VAL A 474 -0.52 -22.72 -30.27
N ASP A 475 -1.56 -23.41 -30.72
CA ASP A 475 -2.10 -23.37 -32.07
C ASP A 475 -2.70 -21.97 -32.35
N ALA A 476 -1.98 -21.17 -33.13
CA ALA A 476 -2.38 -19.82 -33.53
C ALA A 476 -2.78 -19.81 -35.01
N THR A 477 -4.04 -20.15 -35.30
CA THR A 477 -4.65 -19.87 -36.60
C THR A 477 -5.91 -19.02 -36.44
N ASN A 478 -5.72 -17.71 -36.26
CA ASN A 478 -6.47 -16.63 -36.91
C ASN A 478 -6.21 -15.29 -36.21
N ALA A 479 -5.29 -14.49 -36.77
CA ALA A 479 -5.27 -13.04 -36.61
C ALA A 479 -4.67 -12.42 -37.89
N PRO A 480 -5.23 -11.31 -38.41
CA PRO A 480 -4.90 -10.80 -39.73
C PRO A 480 -3.50 -10.18 -39.76
N ALA A 481 -2.72 -10.58 -40.74
CA ALA A 481 -1.42 -10.00 -41.06
C ALA A 481 -1.59 -8.59 -41.64
N ALA A 482 -1.44 -7.56 -40.82
CA ALA A 482 -0.97 -6.23 -41.23
C ALA A 482 -0.66 -5.39 -39.98
N LEU A 483 0.50 -4.71 -39.99
CA LEU A 483 1.13 -3.90 -38.93
C LEU A 483 2.09 -4.67 -38.01
N ALA A 484 3.19 -5.14 -38.59
CA ALA A 484 4.41 -5.41 -37.85
C ALA A 484 5.60 -4.90 -38.67
N GLU A 485 5.80 -3.57 -38.68
CA GLU A 485 7.19 -3.10 -38.70
C GLU A 485 7.72 -3.31 -37.30
N ALA A 486 8.81 -4.08 -37.18
CA ALA A 486 9.40 -4.44 -35.91
C ALA A 486 9.79 -3.17 -35.13
N ALA A 487 9.11 -2.93 -34.01
CA ALA A 487 9.55 -1.91 -33.05
C ALA A 487 10.96 -2.28 -32.58
N ASP A 488 11.88 -1.34 -32.67
CA ASP A 488 13.26 -1.49 -32.22
C ASP A 488 13.28 -1.60 -30.68
N PRO A 489 13.61 -2.76 -30.08
CA PRO A 489 13.66 -2.92 -28.63
C PRO A 489 14.69 -2.00 -27.96
N ASP A 490 15.66 -1.46 -28.72
CA ASP A 490 16.62 -0.46 -28.25
C ASP A 490 16.06 0.97 -28.23
N ALA A 491 14.94 1.26 -28.89
CA ALA A 491 14.37 2.61 -28.96
C ALA A 491 13.75 3.04 -27.62
N ASP A 492 13.06 2.13 -26.92
CA ASP A 492 12.47 2.39 -25.60
C ASP A 492 13.54 2.40 -24.48
N ALA A 493 14.63 1.63 -24.64
CA ALA A 493 15.78 1.71 -23.72
C ALA A 493 16.46 3.10 -23.77
N ARG A 494 16.47 3.74 -24.95
CA ARG A 494 17.11 5.04 -25.20
C ARG A 494 16.17 6.25 -25.02
N SER A 495 14.88 6.04 -24.75
CA SER A 495 13.85 7.10 -24.75
C SER A 495 13.70 7.84 -23.41
N GLY A 496 14.53 7.54 -22.41
CA GLY A 496 14.42 8.13 -21.07
C GLY A 496 13.36 7.46 -20.20
N ILE A 497 12.64 6.47 -20.72
CA ILE A 497 11.64 5.68 -19.98
C ILE A 497 12.34 4.78 -18.97
N HIS A 498 11.74 4.65 -17.79
CA HIS A 498 12.18 3.74 -16.77
C HIS A 498 11.00 3.03 -16.12
N MET A 499 11.20 1.76 -15.81
CA MET A 499 10.13 0.87 -15.36
C MET A 499 10.63 -0.11 -14.31
N ALA A 500 9.85 -0.32 -13.27
CA ALA A 500 10.06 -1.36 -12.29
C ALA A 500 8.73 -2.00 -11.89
N ILE A 501 8.78 -3.23 -11.41
CA ILE A 501 7.66 -3.91 -10.74
C ILE A 501 8.15 -4.36 -9.38
N SER A 502 7.40 -4.11 -8.32
CA SER A 502 7.74 -4.58 -6.98
C SER A 502 6.69 -5.52 -6.42
N TYR A 503 7.14 -6.58 -5.77
CA TYR A 503 6.28 -7.44 -4.95
C TYR A 503 6.37 -6.94 -3.52
N TRP A 504 5.23 -6.58 -2.94
CA TRP A 504 5.11 -6.18 -1.56
C TRP A 504 4.56 -7.33 -0.73
N PHE A 505 5.27 -7.74 0.31
CA PHE A 505 4.85 -8.80 1.22
C PHE A 505 4.63 -8.24 2.62
N HIS A 506 3.64 -8.76 3.35
CA HIS A 506 3.50 -8.41 4.76
C HIS A 506 4.79 -8.76 5.52
N PRO A 507 5.28 -7.87 6.40
CA PRO A 507 6.54 -8.06 7.07
C PRO A 507 6.49 -9.29 7.98
N PRO A 508 7.43 -10.25 7.83
CA PRO A 508 7.48 -11.42 8.70
C PRO A 508 7.85 -11.03 10.14
N THR A 509 7.50 -11.88 11.10
CA THR A 509 7.98 -11.75 12.47
C THR A 509 9.45 -12.16 12.56
N THR A 510 10.15 -11.74 13.61
CA THR A 510 11.58 -12.10 13.79
C THR A 510 11.80 -13.58 14.15
N THR A 511 10.75 -14.25 14.61
CA THR A 511 10.75 -15.65 15.06
C THR A 511 10.24 -16.63 14.02
N GLY A 512 9.68 -16.14 12.91
CA GLY A 512 9.13 -16.94 11.83
C GLY A 512 10.13 -17.87 11.12
N SER A 513 9.59 -18.90 10.48
CA SER A 513 10.31 -19.80 9.57
C SER A 513 10.00 -19.49 8.12
N PHE A 514 10.74 -20.11 7.19
CA PHE A 514 10.48 -20.01 5.76
C PHE A 514 9.04 -20.42 5.41
N GLU A 515 8.50 -21.46 6.06
CA GLU A 515 7.15 -21.96 5.84
C GLU A 515 6.10 -21.16 6.62
N MET A 516 6.40 -20.77 7.86
CA MET A 516 5.52 -20.03 8.78
C MET A 516 6.19 -18.71 9.20
N PRO A 517 6.21 -17.69 8.33
CA PRO A 517 6.92 -16.44 8.62
C PRO A 517 6.19 -15.50 9.60
N TYR A 518 4.93 -15.81 9.93
CA TYR A 518 4.07 -15.01 10.81
C TYR A 518 3.80 -15.75 12.12
N GLY A 519 3.28 -15.04 13.12
CA GLY A 519 3.00 -15.59 14.46
C GLY A 519 1.88 -16.66 14.47
N ASP A 520 1.03 -16.66 13.47
CA ASP A 520 -0.11 -17.55 13.32
C ASP A 520 -0.44 -17.78 11.83
N ALA A 521 -1.63 -18.31 11.54
CA ALA A 521 -2.10 -18.59 10.19
C ALA A 521 -2.96 -17.47 9.58
N TYR A 522 -3.12 -16.31 10.24
CA TYR A 522 -3.98 -15.22 9.78
C TYR A 522 -3.62 -14.80 8.35
N TRP A 523 -2.38 -14.35 8.11
CA TRP A 523 -1.98 -13.94 6.77
C TRP A 523 -2.06 -15.08 5.75
N ARG A 524 -1.77 -16.32 6.17
CA ARG A 524 -1.89 -17.47 5.28
C ARG A 524 -3.33 -17.73 4.85
N SER A 525 -4.33 -17.54 5.72
CA SER A 525 -5.74 -17.68 5.33
C SER A 525 -6.21 -16.53 4.43
N HIS A 526 -5.53 -15.39 4.47
CA HIS A 526 -5.76 -14.24 3.59
C HIS A 526 -4.90 -14.26 2.32
N ARG A 527 -4.08 -15.30 2.15
CA ARG A 527 -3.28 -15.51 0.94
C ARG A 527 -4.20 -15.85 -0.22
N ARG A 528 -4.12 -15.06 -1.29
CA ARG A 528 -5.06 -15.05 -2.41
C ARG A 528 -4.46 -15.62 -3.68
#